data_AF-A0A1H4TUR3-F1
#
_entry.id   AF-A0A1H4TUR3-F1
#
_cell.length_a   1.000
_cell.length_b   1.000
_cell.length_c   1.000
_cell.angle_alpha   90.00
_cell.angle_beta   90.00
_cell.angle_gamma   90.00
#
_symmetry.space_group_name_H-M   'P 1'
#
loop_
_entity.id
_entity.type
_entity.pdbx_description
1 polymer ?
#
loop_
_entity_poly.entity_id
_entity_poly.type
_entity_poly.pdbx_seq_one_letter_code
_entity_poly.pdbx_strand_id
1 'polypeptide(L)'
;MAAEWSRASGRVSAWRPGPDAVARLDDIAAEHVAVLHRTLREEPTAFGLYEAACAAGERLTTAVDAWAVSRDGDEFAARFTATVGGEGGTVTDAAVRRAAAASARRLLERHPEAGKPGDNGLSGEVFCLLYRGFFAGVVSEFLRTAIAEKVKITVPLLPALDPEDHLADWIAEHVLRLLPDPCEEAEQLTESEEKTDQVASAVGDPIGSLRLVAHGLVPRAAGRALGLLSGGPNGDTDGTPYEGESAA
;
A
#
# COMPACT_ATOMS: atom_id res chain seq x y z
N MET A 1 16.04 -2.86 18.28
CA MET A 1 16.04 -3.05 16.81
C MET A 1 16.62 -4.38 16.35
N ALA A 2 17.95 -4.57 16.26
CA ALA A 2 18.54 -5.79 15.69
C ALA A 2 18.09 -7.10 16.37
N ALA A 3 18.00 -7.12 17.70
CA ALA A 3 17.56 -8.29 18.46
C ALA A 3 16.09 -8.68 18.22
N GLU A 4 15.22 -7.73 17.91
CA GLU A 4 13.79 -8.00 17.65
C GLU A 4 13.60 -8.61 16.25
N TRP A 5 14.26 -8.04 15.25
CA TRP A 5 14.31 -8.61 13.90
C TRP A 5 14.91 -10.03 13.89
N SER A 6 15.95 -10.28 14.70
CA SER A 6 16.49 -11.62 14.90
C SER A 6 15.49 -12.59 15.54
N ARG A 7 14.72 -12.14 16.53
CA ARG A 7 13.68 -12.97 17.17
C ARG A 7 12.56 -13.34 16.19
N ALA A 8 12.02 -12.35 15.48
CA ALA A 8 10.97 -12.55 14.48
C ALA A 8 11.45 -13.52 13.37
N SER A 9 12.68 -13.33 12.86
CA SER A 9 13.30 -14.21 11.86
C SER A 9 13.54 -15.64 12.39
N GLY A 10 13.86 -15.78 13.68
CA GLY A 10 14.03 -17.06 14.34
C GLY A 10 12.76 -17.91 14.33
N ARG A 11 11.58 -17.28 14.46
CA ARG A 11 10.29 -17.99 14.41
C ARG A 11 9.96 -18.51 13.02
N VAL A 12 10.27 -17.74 11.97
CA VAL A 12 10.13 -18.22 10.57
C VAL A 12 11.01 -19.44 10.36
N SER A 13 12.26 -19.38 10.84
CA SER A 13 13.22 -20.49 10.68
C SER A 13 12.81 -21.75 11.46
N ALA A 14 12.10 -21.59 12.57
CA ALA A 14 11.60 -22.68 13.41
C ALA A 14 10.23 -23.23 12.98
N TRP A 15 9.57 -22.59 12.02
CA TRP A 15 8.24 -23.01 11.57
C TRP A 15 8.31 -24.39 10.89
N ARG A 16 7.24 -25.18 11.10
CA ARG A 16 7.06 -26.53 10.58
C ARG A 16 5.61 -26.71 10.15
N PRO A 17 5.34 -27.43 9.05
CA PRO A 17 3.98 -27.79 8.67
C PRO A 17 3.34 -28.71 9.72
N GLY A 18 2.05 -28.55 9.93
CA GLY A 18 1.26 -29.24 10.95
C GLY A 18 -0.21 -28.78 10.92
N PRO A 19 -1.08 -29.33 11.79
CA PRO A 19 -2.51 -29.02 11.81
C PRO A 19 -2.83 -27.52 11.96
N ASP A 20 -1.99 -26.79 12.69
CA ASP A 20 -2.14 -25.35 12.96
C ASP A 20 -1.17 -24.48 12.13
N ALA A 21 -0.66 -25.01 11.01
CA ALA A 21 0.39 -24.37 10.22
C ALA A 21 0.03 -22.94 9.79
N VAL A 22 -1.19 -22.73 9.30
CA VAL A 22 -1.71 -21.44 8.81
C VAL A 22 -1.81 -20.44 9.95
N ALA A 23 -2.46 -20.80 11.07
CA ALA A 23 -2.58 -19.91 12.23
C ALA A 23 -1.22 -19.48 12.79
N ARG A 24 -0.21 -20.37 12.74
CA ARG A 24 1.17 -20.00 13.13
C ARG A 24 1.85 -19.07 12.13
N LEU A 25 1.53 -19.16 10.84
CA LEU A 25 2.01 -18.21 9.83
C LEU A 25 1.40 -16.83 10.06
N ASP A 26 0.10 -16.76 10.39
CA ASP A 26 -0.57 -15.52 10.75
C ASP A 26 0.10 -14.83 11.95
N ASP A 27 0.41 -15.58 13.02
CA ASP A 27 1.13 -15.06 14.18
C ASP A 27 2.52 -14.52 13.82
N ILE A 28 3.22 -15.21 12.91
CA ILE A 28 4.53 -14.80 12.43
C ILE A 28 4.41 -13.51 11.60
N ALA A 29 3.43 -13.43 10.71
CA ALA A 29 3.16 -12.24 9.91
C ALA A 29 2.84 -11.03 10.80
N ALA A 30 1.96 -11.22 11.79
CA ALA A 30 1.58 -10.20 12.76
C ALA A 30 2.79 -9.65 13.52
N GLU A 31 3.70 -10.53 13.95
CA GLU A 31 4.93 -10.11 14.63
C GLU A 31 5.84 -9.28 13.72
N HIS A 32 6.01 -9.68 12.44
CA HIS A 32 6.86 -8.94 11.50
C HIS A 32 6.28 -7.56 11.18
N VAL A 33 4.96 -7.45 10.98
CA VAL A 33 4.28 -6.16 10.81
C VAL A 33 4.47 -5.30 12.06
N ALA A 34 4.29 -5.86 13.25
CA ALA A 34 4.45 -5.11 14.50
C ALA A 34 5.89 -4.61 14.73
N VAL A 35 6.89 -5.42 14.37
CA VAL A 35 8.31 -5.03 14.43
C VAL A 35 8.63 -3.95 13.39
N LEU A 36 8.10 -4.06 12.18
CA LEU A 36 8.24 -3.02 11.15
C LEU A 36 7.65 -1.69 11.61
N HIS A 37 6.41 -1.69 12.09
CA HIS A 37 5.74 -0.48 12.56
C HIS A 37 6.47 0.17 13.73
N ARG A 38 6.99 -0.61 14.69
CA ARG A 38 7.84 -0.08 15.76
C ARG A 38 9.12 0.54 15.22
N THR A 39 9.77 -0.13 14.27
CA THR A 39 10.98 0.37 13.62
C THR A 39 10.75 1.73 13.00
N LEU A 40 9.68 1.87 12.22
CA LEU A 40 9.38 3.11 11.52
C LEU A 40 8.90 4.21 12.47
N ARG A 41 8.24 3.88 13.59
CA ARG A 41 7.91 4.88 14.62
C ARG A 41 9.15 5.45 15.32
N GLU A 42 10.18 4.63 15.52
CA GLU A 42 11.45 5.08 16.12
C GLU A 42 12.36 5.79 15.10
N GLU A 43 12.39 5.30 13.86
CA GLU A 43 13.20 5.83 12.77
C GLU A 43 12.35 5.89 11.48
N PRO A 44 11.61 6.99 11.24
CA PRO A 44 10.68 7.10 10.10
C PRO A 44 11.32 6.95 8.72
N THR A 45 12.61 7.29 8.62
CA THR A 45 13.40 7.18 7.38
C THR A 45 14.01 5.78 7.19
N ALA A 46 13.80 4.85 8.13
CA ALA A 46 14.39 3.52 8.02
C ALA A 46 13.93 2.85 6.73
N PHE A 47 14.91 2.32 5.99
CA PHE A 47 14.72 1.68 4.68
C PHE A 47 14.19 2.61 3.56
N GLY A 48 13.96 3.89 3.82
CA GLY A 48 13.35 4.82 2.85
C GLY A 48 11.93 4.42 2.44
N LEU A 49 11.22 3.65 3.28
CA LEU A 49 9.91 3.06 2.94
C LEU A 49 8.83 4.12 2.74
N TYR A 50 8.81 5.13 3.60
CA TYR A 50 7.79 6.17 3.54
C TYR A 50 7.94 7.01 2.27
N GLU A 51 9.15 7.47 1.99
CA GLU A 51 9.43 8.28 0.80
C GLU A 51 9.18 7.50 -0.49
N ALA A 52 9.60 6.23 -0.55
CA ALA A 52 9.37 5.39 -1.71
C ALA A 52 7.88 5.07 -1.92
N ALA A 53 7.14 4.78 -0.84
CA ALA A 53 5.70 4.53 -0.91
C ALA A 53 4.93 5.79 -1.34
N CYS A 54 5.29 6.96 -0.83
CA CYS A 54 4.72 8.24 -1.25
C CYS A 54 4.98 8.50 -2.74
N ALA A 55 6.24 8.49 -3.16
CA ALA A 55 6.60 8.76 -4.56
C ALA A 55 5.93 7.77 -5.52
N ALA A 56 5.79 6.50 -5.13
CA ALA A 56 5.08 5.50 -5.93
C ALA A 56 3.57 5.70 -5.94
N GLY A 57 2.97 6.10 -4.81
CA GLY A 57 1.56 6.48 -4.72
C GLY A 57 1.21 7.68 -5.61
N GLU A 58 2.07 8.69 -5.68
CA GLU A 58 1.89 9.82 -6.60
C GLU A 58 1.95 9.37 -8.06
N ARG A 59 2.90 8.48 -8.41
CA ARG A 59 2.94 7.89 -9.75
C ARG A 59 1.71 7.04 -10.02
N LEU A 60 1.20 6.30 -9.05
CA LEU A 60 -0.02 5.50 -9.16
C LEU A 60 -1.23 6.35 -9.55
N THR A 61 -1.43 7.51 -8.91
CA THR A 61 -2.56 8.40 -9.23
C THR A 61 -2.47 9.00 -10.64
N THR A 62 -1.28 8.99 -11.24
CA THR A 62 -1.06 9.38 -12.65
C THR A 62 -1.06 8.21 -13.64
N ALA A 63 -0.69 7.01 -13.18
CA ALA A 63 -0.49 5.83 -14.02
C ALA A 63 -1.79 5.25 -14.58
N VAL A 64 -2.95 5.65 -14.07
CA VAL A 64 -4.25 5.23 -14.61
C VAL A 64 -4.44 5.68 -16.05
N ASP A 65 -3.80 6.77 -16.49
CA ASP A 65 -3.80 7.18 -17.90
C ASP A 65 -3.12 6.14 -18.81
N ALA A 66 -2.21 5.33 -18.27
CA ALA A 66 -1.58 4.22 -19.00
C ALA A 66 -2.62 3.20 -19.49
N TRP A 67 -3.75 3.09 -18.80
CA TRP A 67 -4.85 2.23 -19.19
C TRP A 67 -5.48 2.63 -20.51
N ALA A 68 -5.81 3.91 -20.65
CA ALA A 68 -6.52 4.45 -21.81
C ALA A 68 -5.73 4.28 -23.12
N VAL A 69 -4.41 4.11 -23.02
CA VAL A 69 -3.50 3.98 -24.17
C VAL A 69 -2.95 2.57 -24.36
N SER A 70 -3.32 1.61 -23.52
CA SER A 70 -2.82 0.23 -23.62
C SER A 70 -3.62 -0.61 -24.61
N ARG A 71 -2.93 -1.45 -25.37
CA ARG A 71 -3.56 -2.31 -26.41
C ARG A 71 -4.11 -3.62 -25.86
N ASP A 72 -3.60 -4.09 -24.74
CA ASP A 72 -4.02 -5.30 -24.04
C ASP A 72 -3.59 -5.24 -22.56
N GLY A 73 -3.98 -6.25 -21.79
CA GLY A 73 -3.66 -6.36 -20.37
C GLY A 73 -2.17 -6.50 -20.07
N ASP A 74 -1.40 -7.19 -20.92
CA ASP A 74 0.04 -7.39 -20.70
C ASP A 74 0.81 -6.08 -20.88
N GLU A 75 0.46 -5.31 -21.92
CA GLU A 75 1.01 -3.98 -22.15
C GLU A 75 0.63 -3.02 -21.02
N PHE A 76 -0.63 -3.06 -20.56
CA PHE A 76 -1.04 -2.31 -19.38
C PHE A 76 -0.19 -2.68 -18.16
N ALA A 77 -0.06 -3.96 -17.83
CA ALA A 77 0.67 -4.41 -16.66
C ALA A 77 2.14 -4.00 -16.72
N ALA A 78 2.78 -4.12 -17.90
CA ALA A 78 4.16 -3.69 -18.10
C ALA A 78 4.32 -2.17 -17.92
N ARG A 79 3.46 -1.37 -18.56
CA ARG A 79 3.50 0.10 -18.48
C ARG A 79 3.19 0.59 -17.07
N PHE A 80 2.15 0.05 -16.45
CA PHE A 80 1.78 0.35 -15.06
C PHE A 80 2.92 0.04 -14.10
N THR A 81 3.52 -1.15 -14.21
CA THR A 81 4.65 -1.56 -13.37
C THR A 81 5.84 -0.63 -13.55
N ALA A 82 6.17 -0.24 -14.79
CA ALA A 82 7.27 0.68 -15.07
C ALA A 82 6.99 2.07 -14.46
N THR A 83 5.80 2.62 -14.70
CA THR A 83 5.42 3.96 -14.21
C THR A 83 5.35 4.00 -12.68
N VAL A 84 4.59 3.11 -12.05
CA VAL A 84 4.42 3.11 -10.58
C VAL A 84 5.71 2.67 -9.90
N GLY A 85 6.37 1.65 -10.44
CA GLY A 85 7.60 1.06 -9.92
C GLY A 85 8.78 2.03 -9.86
N GLY A 86 8.89 2.94 -10.83
CA GLY A 86 10.00 3.87 -10.93
C GLY A 86 11.37 3.20 -11.17
N GLU A 87 12.40 4.03 -11.28
CA GLU A 87 13.76 3.63 -11.69
C GLU A 87 14.72 3.35 -10.52
N GLY A 88 14.25 3.41 -9.27
CA GLY A 88 15.09 3.29 -8.08
C GLY A 88 15.77 1.93 -7.91
N GLY A 89 16.96 1.92 -7.29
CA GLY A 89 17.83 0.74 -7.18
C GLY A 89 17.81 0.01 -5.83
N THR A 90 16.99 0.43 -4.87
CA THR A 90 17.01 -0.11 -3.50
C THR A 90 16.14 -1.36 -3.33
N VAL A 91 16.26 -2.04 -2.18
CA VAL A 91 15.37 -3.15 -1.80
C VAL A 91 13.92 -2.68 -1.72
N THR A 92 13.70 -1.46 -1.20
CA THR A 92 12.39 -0.83 -1.13
C THR A 92 11.82 -0.56 -2.52
N ASP A 93 12.63 -0.06 -3.46
CA ASP A 93 12.20 0.13 -4.84
C ASP A 93 11.84 -1.20 -5.52
N ALA A 94 12.56 -2.27 -5.19
CA ALA A 94 12.24 -3.61 -5.68
C ALA A 94 10.92 -4.15 -5.08
N ALA A 95 10.60 -3.81 -3.82
CA ALA A 95 9.31 -4.13 -3.22
C ALA A 95 8.17 -3.34 -3.88
N VAL A 96 8.38 -2.04 -4.13
CA VAL A 96 7.44 -1.17 -4.86
C VAL A 96 7.15 -1.70 -6.26
N ARG A 97 8.18 -2.07 -7.04
CA ARG A 97 7.99 -2.67 -8.37
C ARG A 97 7.20 -3.98 -8.32
N ARG A 98 7.49 -4.85 -7.35
CA ARG A 98 6.76 -6.11 -7.20
C ARG A 98 5.31 -5.88 -6.78
N ALA A 99 5.07 -4.93 -5.87
CA ALA A 99 3.73 -4.54 -5.48
C ALA A 99 2.94 -3.99 -6.67
N ALA A 100 3.54 -3.13 -7.50
CA ALA A 100 2.91 -2.63 -8.71
C ALA A 100 2.56 -3.76 -9.70
N ALA A 101 3.50 -4.68 -9.96
CA ALA A 101 3.26 -5.82 -10.84
C ALA A 101 2.17 -6.76 -10.31
N ALA A 102 2.18 -7.06 -9.00
CA ALA A 102 1.17 -7.90 -8.37
C ALA A 102 -0.20 -7.24 -8.39
N SER A 103 -0.28 -5.93 -8.15
CA SER A 103 -1.51 -5.16 -8.24
C SER A 103 -2.08 -5.14 -9.66
N ALA A 104 -1.25 -4.94 -10.68
CA ALA A 104 -1.69 -5.01 -12.08
C ALA A 104 -2.23 -6.40 -12.45
N ARG A 105 -1.54 -7.47 -12.04
CA ARG A 105 -1.98 -8.85 -12.29
C ARG A 105 -3.31 -9.17 -11.60
N ARG A 106 -3.41 -8.90 -10.29
CA ARG A 106 -4.65 -9.10 -9.52
C ARG A 106 -5.82 -8.32 -10.11
N LEU A 107 -5.55 -7.12 -10.60
CA LEU A 107 -6.54 -6.31 -11.27
C LEU A 107 -7.05 -6.99 -12.54
N LEU A 108 -6.15 -7.45 -13.42
CA LEU A 108 -6.52 -8.14 -14.67
C LEU A 108 -7.21 -9.49 -14.43
N GLU A 109 -6.86 -10.18 -13.35
CA GLU A 109 -7.49 -11.45 -12.95
C GLU A 109 -8.93 -11.25 -12.46
N ARG A 110 -9.18 -10.21 -11.66
CA ARG A 110 -10.51 -9.93 -11.09
C ARG A 110 -11.41 -9.14 -12.02
N HIS A 111 -10.80 -8.30 -12.85
CA HIS A 111 -11.45 -7.41 -13.79
C HIS A 111 -10.83 -7.62 -15.19
N PRO A 112 -11.13 -8.73 -15.88
CA PRO A 112 -10.60 -8.97 -17.23
C PRO A 112 -11.15 -7.99 -18.27
N GLU A 113 -12.33 -7.41 -18.04
CA GLU A 113 -12.90 -6.30 -18.82
C GLU A 113 -11.98 -5.08 -18.86
N ALA A 114 -11.17 -4.98 -17.84
CA ALA A 114 -10.25 -3.90 -17.59
C ALA A 114 -9.03 -4.00 -18.57
N GLY A 115 -8.72 -5.20 -19.08
CA GLY A 115 -7.71 -5.40 -20.13
C GLY A 115 -8.19 -5.14 -21.56
N LYS A 116 -9.44 -4.68 -21.79
CA LYS A 116 -10.00 -4.49 -23.13
C LYS A 116 -9.92 -3.02 -23.59
N PRO A 117 -9.32 -2.73 -24.75
CA PRO A 117 -9.33 -1.38 -25.30
C PRO A 117 -10.76 -0.94 -25.66
N GLY A 118 -11.14 0.28 -25.27
CA GLY A 118 -12.19 1.03 -25.95
C GLY A 118 -13.46 1.37 -25.18
N ASP A 119 -13.83 0.68 -24.09
CA ASP A 119 -15.15 0.88 -23.47
C ASP A 119 -15.09 1.30 -22.00
N ASN A 120 -14.63 2.54 -21.73
CA ASN A 120 -14.87 3.34 -20.50
C ASN A 120 -13.77 3.44 -19.44
N GLY A 121 -12.51 3.11 -19.75
CA GLY A 121 -11.40 3.33 -18.80
C GLY A 121 -11.53 2.51 -17.50
N LEU A 122 -10.68 2.79 -16.52
CA LEU A 122 -10.75 2.15 -15.19
C LEU A 122 -11.92 2.77 -14.41
N SER A 123 -12.87 1.97 -13.92
CA SER A 123 -13.93 2.54 -13.06
C SER A 123 -13.34 3.10 -11.76
N GLY A 124 -14.02 4.08 -11.16
CA GLY A 124 -13.58 4.69 -9.90
C GLY A 124 -13.43 3.68 -8.76
N GLU A 125 -14.37 2.74 -8.63
CA GLU A 125 -14.31 1.64 -7.66
C GLU A 125 -13.07 0.76 -7.86
N VAL A 126 -12.79 0.38 -9.10
CA VAL A 126 -11.63 -0.43 -9.44
C VAL A 126 -10.32 0.32 -9.16
N PHE A 127 -10.29 1.64 -9.38
CA PHE A 127 -9.17 2.49 -8.99
C PHE A 127 -8.97 2.52 -7.46
N CYS A 128 -10.03 2.66 -6.68
CA CYS A 128 -9.95 2.66 -5.21
C CYS A 128 -9.41 1.31 -4.67
N LEU A 129 -9.86 0.19 -5.23
CA LEU A 129 -9.33 -1.14 -4.92
C LEU A 129 -7.85 -1.26 -5.29
N LEU A 130 -7.46 -0.79 -6.47
CA LEU A 130 -6.07 -0.79 -6.92
C LEU A 130 -5.17 0.06 -6.01
N TYR A 131 -5.66 1.24 -5.61
CA TYR A 131 -4.98 2.17 -4.71
C TYR A 131 -4.67 1.52 -3.37
N ARG A 132 -5.70 0.99 -2.70
CA ARG A 132 -5.53 0.34 -1.39
C ARG A 132 -4.68 -0.92 -1.50
N GLY A 133 -4.97 -1.76 -2.50
CA GLY A 133 -4.21 -2.98 -2.76
C GLY A 133 -2.72 -2.73 -3.02
N PHE A 134 -2.37 -1.63 -3.69
CA PHE A 134 -0.99 -1.24 -3.93
C PHE A 134 -0.23 -0.92 -2.63
N PHE A 135 -0.75 -0.04 -1.77
CA PHE A 135 -0.07 0.31 -0.51
C PHE A 135 0.08 -0.90 0.43
N ALA A 136 -0.95 -1.75 0.51
CA ALA A 136 -0.85 -3.02 1.24
C ALA A 136 0.21 -3.94 0.63
N GLY A 137 0.28 -4.00 -0.69
CA GLY A 137 1.26 -4.76 -1.45
C GLY A 137 2.71 -4.31 -1.19
N VAL A 138 2.97 -3.01 -1.06
CA VAL A 138 4.33 -2.49 -0.76
C VAL A 138 4.85 -3.06 0.55
N VAL A 139 4.04 -3.05 1.60
CA VAL A 139 4.41 -3.60 2.92
C VAL A 139 4.62 -5.11 2.84
N SER A 140 3.70 -5.81 2.17
CA SER A 140 3.78 -7.25 1.97
C SER A 140 5.05 -7.67 1.22
N GLU A 141 5.38 -7.02 0.10
CA GLU A 141 6.58 -7.33 -0.70
C GLU A 141 7.88 -6.96 0.00
N PHE A 142 7.87 -5.86 0.79
CA PHE A 142 9.02 -5.49 1.59
C PHE A 142 9.29 -6.55 2.67
N LEU A 143 8.26 -6.94 3.43
CA LEU A 143 8.39 -7.97 4.46
C LEU A 143 8.74 -9.34 3.87
N ARG A 144 8.13 -9.70 2.74
CA ARG A 144 8.51 -10.90 1.97
C ARG A 144 10.00 -10.90 1.66
N THR A 145 10.53 -9.77 1.19
CA THR A 145 11.96 -9.64 0.87
C THR A 145 12.84 -9.66 2.11
N ALA A 146 12.45 -8.96 3.19
CA ALA A 146 13.18 -8.94 4.45
C ALA A 146 13.27 -10.34 5.08
N ILE A 147 12.17 -11.09 5.05
CA ILE A 147 12.10 -12.47 5.53
C ILE A 147 12.94 -13.38 4.64
N ALA A 148 12.81 -13.28 3.32
CA ALA A 148 13.58 -14.10 2.38
C ALA A 148 15.09 -13.87 2.51
N GLU A 149 15.55 -12.63 2.64
CA GLU A 149 16.98 -12.31 2.77
C GLU A 149 17.58 -12.79 4.10
N LYS A 150 16.82 -12.72 5.21
CA LYS A 150 17.28 -13.23 6.51
C LYS A 150 17.20 -14.75 6.63
N VAL A 151 16.32 -15.40 5.86
CA VAL A 151 16.14 -16.86 5.91
C VAL A 151 17.00 -17.59 4.87
N LYS A 152 17.41 -16.96 3.75
CA LYS A 152 18.32 -17.56 2.76
C LYS A 152 19.65 -18.06 3.35
N ILE A 153 20.11 -17.52 4.48
CA ILE A 153 21.36 -17.94 5.12
C ILE A 153 21.15 -19.20 6.00
N THR A 154 19.92 -19.49 6.45
CA THR A 154 19.65 -20.55 7.43
C THR A 154 18.71 -21.64 6.92
N VAL A 155 17.78 -21.34 6.00
CA VAL A 155 16.80 -22.28 5.44
C VAL A 155 16.45 -21.91 3.97
N PRO A 156 17.10 -22.51 2.95
CA PRO A 156 16.86 -22.21 1.53
C PRO A 156 15.46 -22.59 1.00
N LEU A 157 14.57 -23.12 1.85
CA LEU A 157 13.30 -23.74 1.48
C LEU A 157 12.08 -22.82 1.62
N LEU A 158 12.20 -21.53 1.95
CA LEU A 158 11.03 -20.66 2.16
C LEU A 158 9.94 -20.70 1.05
N PRO A 159 10.29 -20.65 -0.25
CA PRO A 159 9.30 -20.83 -1.32
C PRO A 159 8.62 -22.22 -1.33
N ALA A 160 9.25 -23.22 -0.71
CA ALA A 160 8.66 -24.54 -0.48
C ALA A 160 7.93 -24.64 0.87
N LEU A 161 8.09 -23.67 1.77
CA LEU A 161 7.50 -23.64 3.11
C LEU A 161 6.21 -22.81 3.18
N ASP A 162 6.06 -21.80 2.31
CA ASP A 162 4.79 -21.08 2.09
C ASP A 162 4.44 -21.07 0.59
N PRO A 163 4.09 -22.23 0.00
CA PRO A 163 3.90 -22.36 -1.44
C PRO A 163 2.67 -21.62 -1.97
N GLU A 164 1.70 -21.31 -1.10
CA GLU A 164 0.47 -20.61 -1.43
C GLU A 164 0.54 -19.11 -1.10
N ASP A 165 1.72 -18.59 -0.73
CA ASP A 165 1.94 -17.18 -0.40
C ASP A 165 1.02 -16.63 0.73
N HIS A 166 0.56 -17.49 1.64
CA HIS A 166 -0.36 -17.14 2.72
C HIS A 166 0.16 -16.01 3.61
N LEU A 167 1.49 -15.97 3.85
CA LEU A 167 2.11 -14.93 4.66
C LEU A 167 1.94 -13.55 4.01
N ALA A 168 2.20 -13.46 2.71
CA ALA A 168 2.11 -12.22 1.96
C ALA A 168 0.66 -11.74 1.85
N ASP A 169 -0.27 -12.67 1.67
CA ASP A 169 -1.70 -12.40 1.61
C ASP A 169 -2.26 -11.93 2.95
N TRP A 170 -1.88 -12.58 4.06
CA TRP A 170 -2.28 -12.14 5.40
C TRP A 170 -1.78 -10.73 5.69
N ILE A 171 -0.51 -10.42 5.37
CA ILE A 171 0.06 -9.08 5.59
C ILE A 171 -0.72 -8.05 4.79
N ALA A 172 -1.00 -8.35 3.52
CA ALA A 172 -1.75 -7.46 2.65
C ALA A 172 -3.16 -7.20 3.23
N GLU A 173 -3.89 -8.24 3.63
CA GLU A 173 -5.24 -8.13 4.21
C GLU A 173 -5.24 -7.40 5.56
N HIS A 174 -4.21 -7.59 6.38
CA HIS A 174 -4.05 -6.86 7.64
C HIS A 174 -3.84 -5.36 7.39
N VAL A 175 -2.95 -5.01 6.46
CA VAL A 175 -2.64 -3.61 6.14
C VAL A 175 -3.81 -2.94 5.41
N LEU A 176 -4.52 -3.66 4.53
CA LEU A 176 -5.62 -3.14 3.72
C LEU A 176 -6.73 -2.49 4.57
N ARG A 177 -6.97 -3.03 5.77
CA ARG A 177 -7.97 -2.54 6.74
C ARG A 177 -7.59 -1.21 7.40
N LEU A 178 -6.33 -0.77 7.26
CA LEU A 178 -5.84 0.49 7.84
C LEU A 178 -5.88 1.64 6.83
N LEU A 179 -5.95 1.32 5.54
CA LEU A 179 -5.79 2.29 4.46
C LEU A 179 -7.04 3.13 4.26
N PRO A 180 -6.90 4.44 3.99
CA PRO A 180 -8.03 5.26 3.57
C PRO A 180 -8.56 4.76 2.22
N ASP A 181 -9.87 4.91 2.02
CA ASP A 181 -10.52 4.61 0.75
C ASP A 181 -10.78 5.92 -0.02
N PRO A 182 -10.14 6.15 -1.18
CA PRO A 182 -10.37 7.35 -1.97
C PRO A 182 -11.84 7.54 -2.39
N CYS A 183 -12.59 6.46 -2.55
CA CYS A 183 -14.00 6.52 -2.94
C CYS A 183 -14.85 7.04 -1.78
N GLU A 184 -14.67 6.50 -0.57
CA GLU A 184 -15.38 6.97 0.63
C GLU A 184 -15.04 8.44 0.96
N GLU A 185 -13.79 8.85 0.75
CA GLU A 185 -13.35 10.24 0.99
C GLU A 185 -13.92 11.20 -0.06
N ALA A 186 -14.05 10.76 -1.32
CA ALA A 186 -14.68 11.56 -2.37
C ALA A 186 -16.20 11.75 -2.12
N GLU A 187 -16.89 10.71 -1.68
CA GLU A 187 -18.31 10.79 -1.31
C GLU A 187 -18.54 11.80 -0.17
N GLN A 188 -17.73 11.76 0.88
CA GLN A 188 -17.82 12.71 2.01
C GLN A 188 -17.61 14.17 1.61
N LEU A 189 -16.75 14.43 0.61
CA LEU A 189 -16.53 15.78 0.07
C LEU A 189 -17.78 16.26 -0.67
N THR A 190 -18.41 15.40 -1.48
CA THR A 190 -19.65 15.76 -2.19
C THR A 190 -20.81 16.04 -1.24
N GLU A 191 -20.98 15.25 -0.17
CA GLU A 191 -22.02 15.47 0.85
C GLU A 191 -21.79 16.77 1.65
N SER A 192 -20.52 17.16 1.84
CA SER A 192 -20.15 18.39 2.55
C SER A 192 -20.37 19.64 1.67
N GLU A 193 -20.12 19.55 0.38
CA GLU A 193 -20.34 20.63 -0.59
C GLU A 193 -21.84 20.88 -0.83
N GLU A 194 -22.66 19.82 -0.90
CA GLU A 194 -24.13 19.92 -1.02
C GLU A 194 -24.77 20.63 0.19
N LYS A 195 -24.10 20.63 1.35
CA LYS A 195 -24.53 21.34 2.56
C LYS A 195 -24.21 22.84 2.53
N THR A 196 -23.39 23.31 1.58
CA THR A 196 -22.81 24.65 1.60
C THR A 196 -23.15 25.55 0.41
N ASP A 197 -23.55 25.03 -0.76
CA ASP A 197 -24.23 25.87 -1.77
C ASP A 197 -24.91 25.06 -2.91
N GLN A 198 -26.15 25.42 -3.22
CA GLN A 198 -26.75 25.20 -4.54
C GLN A 198 -26.11 26.20 -5.51
N VAL A 199 -25.32 25.74 -6.49
CA VAL A 199 -25.30 26.21 -7.90
C VAL A 199 -24.14 25.56 -8.68
N ALA A 200 -24.47 25.14 -9.90
CA ALA A 200 -23.63 24.85 -11.06
C ALA A 200 -22.95 23.46 -11.18
N SER A 201 -23.66 22.61 -11.93
CA SER A 201 -23.16 21.63 -12.90
C SER A 201 -21.69 21.82 -13.30
N ALA A 202 -20.82 20.97 -12.76
CA ALA A 202 -19.67 20.48 -13.49
C ALA A 202 -19.92 18.98 -13.70
N VAL A 203 -20.33 18.61 -14.91
CA VAL A 203 -20.08 17.25 -15.41
C VAL A 203 -18.56 17.17 -15.63
N GLY A 204 -17.82 17.10 -14.52
CA GLY A 204 -16.39 16.90 -14.50
C GLY A 204 -16.08 15.41 -14.63
N ASP A 205 -14.95 15.09 -15.24
CA ASP A 205 -14.38 13.75 -15.28
C ASP A 205 -14.39 13.14 -13.86
N PRO A 206 -15.28 12.17 -13.55
CA PRO A 206 -15.44 11.63 -12.20
C PRO A 206 -14.14 10.96 -11.71
N ILE A 207 -13.37 10.42 -12.65
CA ILE A 207 -12.07 9.80 -12.36
C ILE A 207 -11.01 10.88 -12.09
N GLY A 208 -11.05 12.00 -12.82
CA GLY A 208 -10.17 13.14 -12.61
C GLY A 208 -10.25 13.69 -11.18
N SER A 209 -11.46 13.92 -10.67
CA SER A 209 -11.67 14.36 -9.28
C SER A 209 -11.23 13.31 -8.27
N LEU A 210 -11.56 12.04 -8.52
CA LEU A 210 -11.15 10.93 -7.65
C LEU A 210 -9.62 10.77 -7.57
N ARG A 211 -8.90 11.00 -8.67
CA ARG A 211 -7.43 10.98 -8.71
C ARG A 211 -6.82 12.10 -7.87
N LEU A 212 -7.44 13.28 -7.86
CA LEU A 212 -7.00 14.39 -7.01
C LEU A 212 -7.18 14.05 -5.52
N VAL A 213 -8.33 13.48 -5.15
CA VAL A 213 -8.58 12.99 -3.79
C VAL A 213 -7.54 11.94 -3.40
N ALA A 214 -7.36 10.91 -4.24
CA ALA A 214 -6.37 9.87 -4.00
C ALA A 214 -4.94 10.42 -3.88
N HIS A 215 -4.57 11.42 -4.68
CA HIS A 215 -3.25 12.04 -4.62
C HIS A 215 -3.03 12.73 -3.27
N GLY A 216 -4.03 13.47 -2.77
CA GLY A 216 -3.99 14.08 -1.43
C GLY A 216 -3.92 13.06 -0.30
N LEU A 217 -4.44 11.85 -0.51
CA LEU A 217 -4.40 10.76 0.47
C LEU A 217 -3.07 10.00 0.52
N VAL A 218 -2.16 10.19 -0.45
CA VAL A 218 -0.91 9.41 -0.55
C VAL A 218 -0.08 9.43 0.74
N PRO A 219 0.24 10.59 1.35
CA PRO A 219 1.01 10.63 2.60
C PRO A 219 0.30 9.88 3.74
N ARG A 220 -1.04 10.00 3.81
CA ARG A 220 -1.85 9.34 4.85
C ARG A 220 -1.91 7.83 4.63
N ALA A 221 -2.06 7.37 3.39
CA ALA A 221 -2.06 5.97 3.03
C ALA A 221 -0.70 5.31 3.32
N ALA A 222 0.40 5.93 2.88
CA ALA A 222 1.76 5.48 3.19
C ALA A 222 2.01 5.44 4.70
N GLY A 223 1.66 6.52 5.41
CA GLY A 223 1.83 6.61 6.85
C GLY A 223 1.03 5.56 7.63
N ARG A 224 -0.22 5.28 7.24
CA ARG A 224 -1.04 4.23 7.87
C ARG A 224 -0.55 2.82 7.53
N ALA A 225 -0.16 2.56 6.28
CA ALA A 225 0.39 1.26 5.86
C ALA A 225 1.62 0.88 6.72
N LEU A 226 2.46 1.88 6.97
CA LEU A 226 3.72 1.77 7.69
C LEU A 226 3.59 1.91 9.22
N GLY A 227 2.37 2.11 9.73
CA GLY A 227 2.10 2.26 11.16
C GLY A 227 2.68 3.52 11.80
N LEU A 228 2.98 4.54 10.98
CA LEU A 228 3.41 5.89 11.37
C LEU A 228 2.22 6.76 11.80
N LEU A 229 1.04 6.49 11.24
CA LEU A 229 -0.21 7.17 11.58
C LEU A 229 -1.18 6.18 12.21
N SER A 230 -1.77 6.54 13.36
CA SER A 230 -2.84 5.77 13.96
C SER A 230 -4.16 5.97 13.20
N GLY A 231 -4.98 4.93 13.12
CA GLY A 231 -6.31 4.97 12.50
C GLY A 231 -7.33 5.75 13.34
N GLY A 232 -7.17 7.06 13.43
CA GLY A 232 -8.23 7.97 13.90
C GLY A 232 -8.93 8.62 12.70
N PRO A 233 -10.26 8.75 12.68
CA PRO A 233 -10.94 9.68 11.78
C PRO A 233 -10.61 11.11 12.23
N ASN A 234 -10.18 11.94 11.28
CA ASN A 234 -9.82 13.36 11.41
C ASN A 234 -8.69 13.69 12.40
N GLY A 235 -7.52 14.02 11.84
CA GLY A 235 -6.59 14.90 12.53
C GLY A 235 -7.19 16.30 12.54
N ASP A 236 -8.00 16.60 13.56
CA ASP A 236 -8.20 17.97 13.97
C ASP A 236 -6.82 18.56 14.28
N THR A 237 -6.45 19.57 13.52
CA THR A 237 -5.36 20.48 13.85
C THR A 237 -5.75 21.21 15.14
N ASP A 238 -5.42 20.64 16.29
CA ASP A 238 -5.45 21.39 17.54
C ASP A 238 -4.19 22.26 17.60
N GLY A 239 -4.27 23.37 16.87
CA GLY A 239 -3.35 24.49 17.00
C GLY A 239 -3.59 25.15 18.35
N THR A 240 -2.89 24.69 19.38
CA THR A 240 -2.67 25.51 20.56
C THR A 240 -1.39 26.34 20.36
N PRO A 241 -1.47 27.68 20.38
CA PRO A 241 -0.28 28.51 20.38
C PRO A 241 0.48 28.27 21.68
N TYR A 242 1.74 27.88 21.54
CA TYR A 242 2.71 27.92 22.63
C TYR A 242 3.00 29.39 22.92
N GLU A 243 2.20 30.02 23.79
CA GLU A 243 2.60 31.30 24.40
C GLU A 243 3.76 31.01 25.34
N GLY A 244 4.94 31.47 24.92
CA GLY A 244 6.12 31.49 25.77
C GLY A 244 5.94 32.50 26.88
N GLU A 245 6.12 32.06 28.12
CA GLU A 245 6.38 32.97 29.22
C GLU A 245 7.88 32.94 29.54
N SER A 246 8.57 33.99 29.12
CA SER A 246 9.94 34.28 29.49
C SER A 246 9.92 35.16 30.75
N ALA A 247 10.51 34.62 31.81
CA ALA A 247 11.21 35.27 32.93
C ALA A 247 10.81 36.70 33.39
N ALA A 248 10.50 36.79 34.68
CA ALA A 248 11.01 37.83 35.58
C ALA A 248 11.38 37.21 36.93
#